data_AF-A0A0F8NEZ3-F1
#
_entry.id   AF-A0A0F8NEZ3-F1
#
_cell.length_a   1.000
_cell.length_b   1.000
_cell.length_c   1.000
_cell.angle_alpha   90.00
_cell.angle_beta   90.00
_cell.angle_gamma   90.00
#
_symmetry.space_group_name_H-M   'P 1'
#
loop_
_entity.id
_entity.type
_entity.pdbx_description
1 polymer ?
#
loop_
_entity_poly.entity_id
_entity_poly.type
_entity_poly.pdbx_seq_one_letter_code
_entity_poly.pdbx_strand_id
1 'polypeptide(L)'
;MVSLWNEDTEIEFFTKALLDTPSDKIFYNQRGRSVAYWEKNYNGSKSTLQSRNSLIGDFTEKWTVTLLKEYAQSKNLYVIQGVICEEIGLTSASSADAALCKTNSRFQRAEDIVAIFEVKMSIVWNWEFDNPRIIKIGDYSTHQGNPGLLRSDSMLKAIGKSINIRVSGESSRNIPIIVLGNTPITESYYEKVDNLKSYGIIQGFWSVNPNPRDGFRTIKNTEKFGFIRMDTYDELVINLDSLLDLKMYFFASMTPKTRLGTIIEESNREYSVESKAERFIGLLCD
;
A
#
# COMPACT_ATOMS: atom_id res chain seq x y z
N MET A 1 -8.50 -8.90 -19.65
CA MET A 1 -7.33 -9.21 -18.80
C MET A 1 -6.97 -7.95 -18.08
N VAL A 2 -7.06 -7.94 -16.75
CA VAL A 2 -6.72 -6.77 -15.93
C VAL A 2 -5.22 -6.55 -16.02
N SER A 3 -4.79 -5.37 -16.47
CA SER A 3 -3.38 -5.01 -16.53
C SER A 3 -2.92 -4.44 -15.18
N LEU A 4 -1.70 -4.83 -14.78
CA LEU A 4 -0.98 -4.18 -13.69
C LEU A 4 -0.49 -2.76 -14.10
N TRP A 5 0.08 -2.01 -13.15
CA TRP A 5 0.57 -0.65 -13.40
C TRP A 5 1.65 -0.65 -14.49
N ASN A 6 1.47 0.21 -15.50
CA ASN A 6 2.34 0.31 -16.66
C ASN A 6 2.39 1.74 -17.22
N GLU A 7 3.16 1.94 -18.28
CA GLU A 7 3.33 3.25 -18.94
C GLU A 7 2.00 3.81 -19.48
N ASP A 8 1.15 2.97 -20.07
CA ASP A 8 -0.17 3.38 -20.59
C ASP A 8 -1.06 3.94 -19.47
N THR A 9 -0.95 3.38 -18.26
CA THR A 9 -1.68 3.86 -17.08
C THR A 9 -1.23 5.27 -16.68
N GLU A 10 0.06 5.59 -16.78
CA GLU A 10 0.57 6.94 -16.51
C GLU A 10 0.20 7.92 -17.63
N ILE A 11 0.22 7.48 -18.89
CA ILE A 11 -0.29 8.29 -20.02
C ILE A 11 -1.77 8.60 -19.83
N GLU A 12 -2.58 7.63 -19.40
CA GLU A 12 -3.99 7.84 -19.07
C GLU A 12 -4.15 8.88 -17.96
N PHE A 13 -3.35 8.79 -16.90
CA PHE A 13 -3.33 9.79 -15.83
C PHE A 13 -3.05 11.19 -16.38
N PHE A 14 -1.98 11.37 -17.15
CA PHE A 14 -1.63 12.70 -17.70
C PHE A 14 -2.70 13.23 -18.64
N THR A 15 -3.23 12.36 -19.51
CA THR A 15 -4.29 12.72 -20.47
C THR A 15 -5.53 13.22 -19.72
N LYS A 16 -5.97 12.49 -18.70
CA LYS A 16 -7.12 12.90 -17.86
C LYS A 16 -6.84 14.18 -17.09
N ALA A 17 -5.67 14.31 -16.47
CA ALA A 17 -5.31 15.49 -15.70
C ALA A 17 -5.27 16.76 -16.57
N LEU A 18 -4.74 16.66 -17.80
CA LEU A 18 -4.63 17.78 -18.73
C LEU A 18 -5.99 18.27 -19.30
N LEU A 19 -7.08 17.51 -19.13
CA LEU A 19 -8.41 17.98 -19.55
C LEU A 19 -8.89 19.18 -18.73
N ASP A 20 -8.62 19.16 -17.42
CA ASP A 20 -9.19 20.11 -16.47
C ASP A 20 -8.12 20.89 -15.69
N THR A 21 -6.83 20.57 -15.88
CA THR A 21 -5.72 21.21 -15.16
C THR A 21 -4.64 21.72 -16.13
N PRO A 22 -4.23 23.00 -16.01
CA PRO A 22 -3.14 23.56 -16.80
C PRO A 22 -1.84 22.75 -16.70
N SER A 23 -1.10 22.64 -17.80
CA SER A 23 0.11 21.81 -17.87
C SER A 23 1.21 22.26 -16.91
N ASP A 24 1.32 23.55 -16.57
CA ASP A 24 2.28 24.08 -15.60
C ASP A 24 1.99 23.68 -14.14
N LYS A 25 0.80 23.13 -13.87
CA LYS A 25 0.44 22.50 -12.58
C LYS A 25 0.72 20.99 -12.55
N ILE A 26 1.03 20.39 -13.69
CA ILE A 26 1.29 18.95 -13.85
C ILE A 26 2.76 18.67 -14.19
N PHE A 27 3.40 19.55 -14.97
CA PHE A 27 4.76 19.42 -15.45
C PHE A 27 5.62 20.60 -14.96
N TYR A 28 6.87 20.30 -14.64
CA TYR A 28 7.89 21.30 -14.33
C TYR A 28 8.39 21.94 -15.63
N ASN A 29 8.59 23.26 -15.64
CA ASN A 29 9.33 23.90 -16.71
C ASN A 29 10.84 23.78 -16.46
N GLN A 30 11.50 22.90 -17.21
CA GLN A 30 12.94 22.72 -17.19
C GLN A 30 13.55 23.24 -18.50
N ARG A 31 14.05 24.48 -18.46
CA ARG A 31 14.73 25.12 -19.61
C ARG A 31 13.83 25.14 -20.87
N GLY A 32 12.54 25.45 -20.71
CA GLY A 32 11.57 25.47 -21.81
C GLY A 32 10.94 24.12 -22.13
N ARG A 33 11.36 23.03 -21.47
CA ARG A 33 10.73 21.70 -21.58
C ARG A 33 9.75 21.47 -20.44
N SER A 34 8.61 20.83 -20.71
CA SER A 34 7.63 20.47 -19.69
C SER A 34 7.83 19.03 -19.24
N VAL A 35 8.46 18.80 -18.09
CA VAL A 35 8.87 17.46 -17.62
C VAL A 35 8.18 17.04 -16.31
N ALA A 36 7.86 15.75 -16.15
CA ALA A 36 7.21 15.22 -14.94
C ALA A 36 8.17 15.23 -13.74
N TYR A 37 9.46 15.03 -13.95
CA TYR A 37 10.47 15.17 -12.91
C TYR A 37 11.70 15.89 -13.44
N TRP A 38 12.35 16.63 -12.53
CA TRP A 38 13.67 17.19 -12.78
C TRP A 38 14.65 16.05 -13.12
N GLU A 39 15.41 16.22 -14.20
CA GLU A 39 16.46 15.27 -14.60
C GLU A 39 17.49 15.11 -13.48
N LYS A 40 18.09 13.93 -13.34
CA LYS A 40 19.00 13.59 -12.23
C LYS A 40 20.10 14.63 -12.01
N ASN A 41 20.68 15.14 -13.10
CA ASN A 41 21.80 16.08 -13.07
C ASN A 41 21.38 17.56 -13.12
N TYR A 42 20.08 17.86 -12.95
CA TYR A 42 19.59 19.24 -12.97
C TYR A 42 19.96 20.00 -11.69
N ASN A 43 20.77 21.06 -11.85
CA ASN A 43 21.31 21.89 -10.75
C ASN A 43 20.67 23.29 -10.66
N GLY A 44 19.60 23.55 -11.41
CA GLY A 44 18.91 24.84 -11.37
C GLY A 44 17.94 24.95 -10.19
N SER A 45 17.25 26.11 -10.11
CA SER A 45 16.18 26.33 -9.14
C SER A 45 15.02 25.36 -9.37
N LYS A 46 14.44 24.84 -8.29
CA LYS A 46 13.39 23.82 -8.33
C LYS A 46 12.13 24.35 -7.66
N SER A 47 10.99 23.97 -8.20
CA SER A 47 9.68 24.18 -7.61
C SER A 47 9.06 22.84 -7.19
N THR A 48 7.92 22.91 -6.51
CA THR A 48 7.13 21.74 -6.10
C THR A 48 5.75 21.81 -6.75
N LEU A 49 5.29 20.72 -7.36
CA LEU A 49 3.94 20.62 -7.93
C LEU A 49 2.98 19.94 -6.95
N GLN A 50 2.42 20.72 -6.02
CA GLN A 50 1.45 20.20 -5.04
C GLN A 50 0.17 19.69 -5.70
N SER A 51 -0.36 20.39 -6.70
CA SER A 51 -1.58 20.01 -7.42
C SER A 51 -1.47 18.61 -8.02
N ARG A 52 -0.36 18.31 -8.71
CA ARG A 52 -0.10 16.98 -9.26
C ARG A 52 -0.09 15.88 -8.20
N ASN A 53 0.52 16.12 -7.04
CA ASN A 53 0.61 15.11 -5.99
C ASN A 53 -0.78 14.71 -5.47
N SER A 54 -1.72 15.66 -5.40
CA SER A 54 -3.13 15.37 -5.09
C SER A 54 -3.79 14.56 -6.21
N LEU A 55 -3.65 15.02 -7.46
CA LEU A 55 -4.28 14.39 -8.63
C LEU A 55 -3.83 12.93 -8.82
N ILE A 56 -2.53 12.64 -8.68
CA ILE A 56 -2.03 11.27 -8.82
C ILE A 56 -2.50 10.39 -7.66
N GLY A 57 -2.60 10.94 -6.44
CA GLY A 57 -3.17 10.24 -5.29
C GLY A 57 -4.58 9.75 -5.60
N ASP A 58 -5.48 10.68 -5.92
CA ASP A 58 -6.88 10.39 -6.27
C ASP A 58 -7.02 9.40 -7.43
N PHE A 59 -6.15 9.52 -8.45
CA PHE A 59 -6.13 8.61 -9.58
C PHE A 59 -5.73 7.19 -9.16
N THR A 60 -4.66 7.04 -8.36
CA THR A 60 -4.15 5.74 -7.94
C THR A 60 -5.10 5.01 -6.99
N GLU A 61 -5.85 5.72 -6.16
CA GLU A 61 -6.90 5.11 -5.34
C GLU A 61 -8.04 4.54 -6.19
N LYS A 62 -8.54 5.32 -7.16
CA LYS A 62 -9.58 4.86 -8.10
C LYS A 62 -9.10 3.69 -8.97
N TRP A 63 -7.85 3.75 -9.40
CA TRP A 63 -7.21 2.68 -10.16
C TRP A 63 -7.12 1.40 -9.31
N THR A 64 -6.78 1.50 -8.02
CA THR A 64 -6.74 0.37 -7.08
C THR A 64 -8.11 -0.29 -6.94
N VAL A 65 -9.19 0.50 -6.84
CA VAL A 65 -10.55 -0.06 -6.82
C VAL A 65 -10.85 -0.84 -8.08
N THR A 66 -10.42 -0.33 -9.23
CA THR A 66 -10.60 -1.00 -10.53
C THR A 66 -9.80 -2.30 -10.61
N LEU A 67 -8.54 -2.31 -10.17
CA LEU A 67 -7.67 -3.48 -10.12
C LEU A 67 -8.28 -4.62 -9.29
N LEU A 68 -8.81 -4.29 -8.11
CA LEU A 68 -9.33 -5.29 -7.17
C LEU A 68 -10.76 -5.74 -7.48
N LYS A 69 -11.44 -5.10 -8.43
CA LYS A 69 -12.89 -5.29 -8.67
C LYS A 69 -13.23 -6.73 -9.06
N GLU A 70 -12.51 -7.31 -10.03
CA GLU A 70 -12.77 -8.69 -10.48
C GLU A 70 -12.51 -9.70 -9.35
N TYR A 71 -11.42 -9.52 -8.59
CA TYR A 71 -11.13 -10.33 -7.41
C TYR A 71 -12.26 -10.26 -6.37
N ALA A 72 -12.71 -9.06 -6.00
CA ALA A 72 -13.77 -8.89 -5.01
C ALA A 72 -15.07 -9.56 -5.44
N GLN A 73 -15.46 -9.38 -6.72
CA GLN A 73 -16.63 -10.04 -7.29
C GLN A 73 -16.53 -11.57 -7.21
N SER A 74 -15.34 -12.15 -7.49
CA SER A 74 -15.12 -13.59 -7.38
C SER A 74 -15.31 -14.14 -5.96
N LYS A 75 -15.19 -13.28 -4.94
CA LYS A 75 -15.35 -13.63 -3.51
C LYS A 75 -16.67 -13.15 -2.91
N ASN A 76 -17.60 -12.64 -3.72
CA ASN A 76 -18.83 -11.98 -3.27
C ASN A 76 -18.58 -10.82 -2.28
N LEU A 77 -17.53 -10.04 -2.54
CA LEU A 77 -17.14 -8.86 -1.77
C LEU A 77 -17.28 -7.59 -2.63
N TYR A 78 -17.19 -6.45 -1.96
CA TYR A 78 -17.12 -5.12 -2.57
C TYR A 78 -15.73 -4.53 -2.37
N VAL A 79 -15.22 -3.80 -3.37
CA VAL A 79 -14.07 -2.91 -3.19
C VAL A 79 -14.59 -1.50 -2.97
N ILE A 80 -14.28 -0.91 -1.83
CA ILE A 80 -14.77 0.41 -1.45
C ILE A 80 -13.60 1.37 -1.31
N GLN A 81 -13.70 2.54 -1.95
CA GLN A 81 -12.76 3.64 -1.76
C GLN A 81 -13.09 4.44 -0.50
N GLY A 82 -12.07 4.92 0.22
CA GLY A 82 -12.27 5.91 1.27
C GLY A 82 -13.04 5.39 2.48
N VAL A 83 -12.83 4.13 2.88
CA VAL A 83 -13.60 3.48 3.96
C VAL A 83 -13.39 4.16 5.31
N ILE A 84 -14.50 4.41 6.00
CA ILE A 84 -14.57 4.97 7.35
C ILE A 84 -15.06 3.85 8.28
N CYS A 85 -14.32 3.63 9.36
CA CYS A 85 -14.62 2.68 10.42
C CYS A 85 -14.01 3.19 11.72
N GLU A 86 -14.81 3.92 12.49
CA GLU A 86 -14.39 4.56 13.75
C GLU A 86 -13.88 3.53 14.79
N GLU A 87 -14.44 2.31 14.79
CA GLU A 87 -14.03 1.19 15.67
C GLU A 87 -12.54 0.82 15.55
N ILE A 88 -11.91 1.15 14.43
CA ILE A 88 -10.49 0.84 14.15
C ILE A 88 -9.69 2.10 13.80
N GLY A 89 -10.19 3.28 14.20
CA GLY A 89 -9.49 4.55 14.03
C GLY A 89 -9.42 5.05 12.58
N LEU A 90 -10.25 4.53 11.67
CA LEU A 90 -10.39 5.04 10.30
C LEU A 90 -11.49 6.10 10.25
N THR A 91 -11.13 7.34 10.55
CA THR A 91 -12.08 8.46 10.58
C THR A 91 -12.30 9.06 9.19
N SER A 92 -13.24 9.99 9.03
CA SER A 92 -13.40 10.74 7.77
C SER A 92 -12.16 11.55 7.37
N ALA A 93 -11.31 11.93 8.33
CA ALA A 93 -10.07 12.66 8.09
C ALA A 93 -8.88 11.75 7.77
N SER A 94 -8.99 10.44 8.06
CA SER A 94 -7.96 9.44 7.79
C SER A 94 -8.59 8.10 7.39
N SER A 95 -9.46 8.15 6.38
CA SER A 95 -10.13 6.95 5.86
C SER A 95 -9.12 6.02 5.19
N ALA A 96 -9.43 4.73 5.09
CA ALA A 96 -8.63 3.81 4.28
C ALA A 96 -8.76 4.17 2.80
N ASP A 97 -7.67 4.07 2.04
CA ASP A 97 -7.64 4.45 0.63
C ASP A 97 -8.56 3.50 -0.18
N ALA A 98 -8.42 2.19 0.05
CA ALA A 98 -9.38 1.19 -0.38
C ALA A 98 -9.51 0.05 0.63
N ALA A 99 -10.63 -0.68 0.58
CA ALA A 99 -10.82 -1.90 1.37
C ALA A 99 -11.69 -2.92 0.63
N LEU A 100 -11.48 -4.21 0.94
CA LEU A 100 -12.42 -5.27 0.60
C LEU A 100 -13.44 -5.39 1.74
N CYS A 101 -14.73 -5.33 1.42
CA CYS A 101 -15.81 -5.29 2.40
C CYS A 101 -16.93 -6.26 2.05
N LYS A 102 -17.62 -6.76 3.06
CA LYS A 102 -18.83 -7.59 2.92
C LYS A 102 -20.06 -6.78 2.50
N THR A 103 -20.05 -5.47 2.76
CA THR A 103 -21.16 -4.56 2.46
C THR A 103 -20.73 -3.46 1.48
N ASN A 104 -21.67 -2.98 0.67
CA ASN A 104 -21.43 -1.90 -0.28
C ASN A 104 -21.67 -0.53 0.37
N SER A 105 -20.82 -0.14 1.32
CA SER A 105 -20.94 1.11 2.06
C SER A 105 -19.57 1.73 2.32
N ARG A 106 -19.49 3.06 2.33
CA ARG A 106 -18.28 3.77 2.78
C ARG A 106 -18.10 3.68 4.29
N PHE A 107 -19.20 3.65 5.04
CA PHE A 107 -19.20 3.47 6.49
C PHE A 107 -19.30 1.98 6.79
N GLN A 108 -18.26 1.45 7.42
CA GLN A 108 -18.12 0.04 7.72
C GLN A 108 -18.05 -0.18 9.23
N ARG A 109 -18.48 -1.36 9.67
CA ARG A 109 -18.10 -1.93 10.96
C ARG A 109 -16.85 -2.77 10.75
N ALA A 110 -16.03 -2.96 11.78
CA ALA A 110 -14.77 -3.70 11.65
C ALA A 110 -15.00 -5.13 11.14
N GLU A 111 -16.09 -5.78 11.58
CA GLU A 111 -16.45 -7.14 11.16
C GLU A 111 -16.81 -7.28 9.67
N ASP A 112 -17.14 -6.16 9.02
CA ASP A 112 -17.50 -6.12 7.61
C ASP A 112 -16.28 -5.86 6.71
N ILE A 113 -15.13 -5.47 7.28
CA ILE A 113 -13.87 -5.25 6.57
C ILE A 113 -13.08 -6.57 6.50
N VAL A 114 -12.75 -6.98 5.27
CA VAL A 114 -11.98 -8.20 4.99
C VAL A 114 -10.49 -7.90 4.82
N ALA A 115 -10.14 -6.76 4.21
CA ALA A 115 -8.77 -6.32 4.06
C ALA A 115 -8.72 -4.80 3.83
N ILE A 116 -7.65 -4.16 4.31
CA ILE A 116 -7.38 -2.73 4.10
C ILE A 116 -6.20 -2.58 3.15
N PHE A 117 -6.33 -1.67 2.19
CA PHE A 117 -5.27 -1.30 1.25
C PHE A 117 -4.92 0.17 1.45
N GLU A 118 -3.66 0.42 1.84
CA GLU A 118 -3.07 1.74 1.88
C GLU A 118 -2.28 1.95 0.59
N VAL A 119 -2.68 2.94 -0.21
CA VAL A 119 -2.11 3.22 -1.52
C VAL A 119 -0.93 4.20 -1.37
N LYS A 120 0.23 3.80 -1.90
CA LYS A 120 1.48 4.57 -1.94
C LYS A 120 2.09 4.48 -3.34
N MET A 121 1.26 4.65 -4.35
CA MET A 121 1.64 4.71 -5.76
C MET A 121 1.89 6.16 -6.20
N SER A 122 2.69 6.33 -7.26
CA SER A 122 2.90 7.63 -7.90
C SER A 122 3.30 7.47 -9.36
N ILE A 123 3.53 8.57 -10.07
CA ILE A 123 4.26 8.54 -11.35
C ILE A 123 5.65 7.93 -11.10
N VAL A 124 6.04 6.95 -11.90
CA VAL A 124 7.29 6.19 -11.79
C VAL A 124 8.28 6.61 -12.86
N TRP A 125 7.81 6.81 -14.08
CA TRP A 125 8.66 7.18 -15.21
C TRP A 125 8.79 8.70 -15.31
N ASN A 126 9.81 9.15 -16.03
CA ASN A 126 9.93 10.55 -16.41
C ASN A 126 9.27 10.77 -17.77
N TRP A 127 8.47 11.82 -17.84
CA TRP A 127 7.66 12.15 -19.01
C TRP A 127 7.90 13.59 -19.43
N GLU A 128 7.90 13.83 -20.74
CA GLU A 128 7.89 15.15 -21.34
C GLU A 128 6.54 15.39 -22.00
N PHE A 129 5.92 16.53 -21.70
CA PHE A 129 4.75 17.01 -22.40
C PHE A 129 5.18 17.93 -23.54
N ASP A 130 5.00 17.44 -24.77
CA ASP A 130 5.21 18.16 -26.00
C ASP A 130 3.88 18.21 -26.76
N ASN A 131 3.04 19.18 -26.37
CA ASN A 131 1.62 19.28 -26.69
C ASN A 131 1.29 18.84 -28.13
N PRO A 132 0.41 17.83 -28.33
CA PRO A 132 -0.40 17.11 -27.34
C PRO A 132 0.24 15.80 -26.83
N ARG A 133 1.53 15.56 -27.08
CA ARG A 133 2.20 14.28 -26.83
C ARG A 133 2.72 14.18 -25.41
N ILE A 134 2.64 12.96 -24.86
CA ILE A 134 3.28 12.56 -23.62
C ILE A 134 4.37 11.55 -23.99
N ILE A 135 5.63 11.95 -23.82
CA ILE A 135 6.80 11.21 -24.32
C ILE A 135 7.60 10.72 -23.12
N LYS A 136 7.84 9.41 -23.02
CA LYS A 136 8.73 8.87 -21.99
C LYS A 136 10.16 9.31 -22.28
N ILE A 137 10.81 9.91 -21.28
CA ILE A 137 12.20 10.38 -21.36
C ILE A 137 13.13 9.68 -20.35
N GLY A 138 12.59 8.78 -19.51
CA GLY A 138 13.39 7.93 -18.63
C GLY A 138 12.56 7.21 -17.57
N ASP A 139 13.23 6.49 -16.67
CA ASP A 139 12.64 5.80 -15.53
C ASP A 139 12.99 6.49 -14.19
N TYR A 140 12.57 5.89 -13.06
CA TYR A 140 12.81 6.46 -11.74
C TYR A 140 14.29 6.63 -11.36
N SER A 141 15.20 5.94 -12.05
CA SER A 141 16.64 6.05 -11.83
C SER A 141 17.28 7.24 -12.55
N THR A 142 16.56 7.86 -13.48
CA THR A 142 17.02 8.96 -14.36
C THR A 142 16.56 10.36 -13.92
N HIS A 143 15.71 10.44 -12.90
CA HIS A 143 15.18 11.69 -12.38
C HIS A 143 15.45 11.85 -10.88
N GLN A 144 15.28 13.07 -10.35
CA GLN A 144 15.57 13.37 -8.94
C GLN A 144 14.46 12.99 -7.96
N GLY A 145 13.25 12.70 -8.45
CA GLY A 145 12.14 12.29 -7.60
C GLY A 145 12.33 10.87 -7.04
N ASN A 146 11.85 10.64 -5.81
CA ASN A 146 11.66 9.29 -5.27
C ASN A 146 10.17 8.95 -5.31
N PRO A 147 9.74 8.08 -6.25
CA PRO A 147 8.35 7.71 -6.41
C PRO A 147 7.92 6.63 -5.41
N GLY A 148 6.63 6.63 -5.08
CA GLY A 148 5.99 5.62 -4.25
C GLY A 148 6.78 5.19 -3.00
N LEU A 149 7.07 3.89 -2.93
CA LEU A 149 7.72 3.24 -1.79
C LEU A 149 9.23 3.51 -1.70
N LEU A 150 9.86 4.12 -2.71
CA LEU A 150 11.24 4.61 -2.62
C LEU A 150 11.35 5.84 -1.70
N ARG A 151 10.23 6.43 -1.31
CA ARG A 151 10.18 7.60 -0.44
C ARG A 151 9.95 7.22 1.01
N SER A 152 10.91 7.55 1.88
CA SER A 152 10.84 7.23 3.31
C SER A 152 9.59 7.76 4.02
N ASP A 153 9.11 8.98 3.72
CA ASP A 153 7.88 9.48 4.37
C ASP A 153 6.64 8.70 3.93
N SER A 154 6.61 8.15 2.71
CA SER A 154 5.50 7.32 2.25
C SER A 154 5.46 6.00 3.01
N MET A 155 6.61 5.37 3.22
CA MET A 155 6.76 4.18 4.07
C MET A 155 6.33 4.47 5.52
N LEU A 156 6.82 5.56 6.11
CA LEU A 156 6.52 5.91 7.51
C LEU A 156 5.04 6.25 7.73
N LYS A 157 4.39 6.92 6.78
CA LYS A 157 2.94 7.20 6.85
C LYS A 157 2.11 5.91 6.82
N ALA A 158 2.45 4.97 5.93
CA ALA A 158 1.77 3.68 5.87
C ALA A 158 1.94 2.87 7.16
N ILE A 159 3.17 2.85 7.72
CA ILE A 159 3.46 2.23 9.01
C ILE A 159 2.66 2.89 10.14
N GLY A 160 2.67 4.22 10.22
CA GLY A 160 1.98 4.98 11.26
C GLY A 160 0.46 4.72 11.26
N LYS A 161 -0.17 4.74 10.08
CA LYS A 161 -1.60 4.45 9.94
C LYS A 161 -1.93 3.00 10.32
N SER A 162 -1.08 2.05 9.93
CA SER A 162 -1.26 0.64 10.29
C SER A 162 -1.14 0.40 11.78
N ILE A 163 -0.19 1.06 12.46
CA ILE A 163 -0.08 1.02 13.92
C ILE A 163 -1.34 1.59 14.56
N ASN A 164 -1.85 2.74 14.08
CA ASN A 164 -3.08 3.35 14.61
C ASN A 164 -4.28 2.38 14.55
N ILE A 165 -4.45 1.66 13.44
CA ILE A 165 -5.47 0.62 13.29
C ILE A 165 -5.25 -0.52 14.29
N ARG A 166 -4.02 -1.01 14.40
CA ARG A 166 -3.65 -2.14 15.28
C ARG A 166 -3.87 -1.86 16.76
N VAL A 167 -3.69 -0.61 17.20
CA VAL A 167 -3.86 -0.22 18.60
C VAL A 167 -5.30 0.23 18.93
N SER A 168 -6.19 0.30 17.94
CA SER A 168 -7.57 0.79 18.16
C SER A 168 -8.46 -0.19 18.94
N GLY A 169 -8.14 -1.49 18.95
CA GLY A 169 -8.86 -2.46 19.76
C GLY A 169 -8.90 -3.87 19.16
N GLU A 170 -9.66 -4.76 19.79
CA GLU A 170 -9.76 -6.17 19.40
C GLU A 170 -10.35 -6.36 18.00
N SER A 171 -11.24 -5.45 17.61
CA SER A 171 -11.97 -5.46 16.33
C SER A 171 -11.04 -5.39 15.11
N SER A 172 -9.83 -4.82 15.24
CA SER A 172 -8.87 -4.71 14.13
C SER A 172 -7.92 -5.90 13.99
N ARG A 173 -7.88 -6.81 14.96
CA ARG A 173 -6.84 -7.85 15.07
C ARG A 173 -6.82 -8.82 13.88
N ASN A 174 -7.96 -9.06 13.26
CA ASN A 174 -8.12 -10.00 12.15
C ASN A 174 -8.07 -9.35 10.77
N ILE A 175 -7.96 -8.03 10.70
CA ILE A 175 -7.99 -7.32 9.42
C ILE A 175 -6.54 -7.24 8.89
N PRO A 176 -6.21 -7.90 7.76
CA PRO A 176 -4.92 -7.70 7.11
C PRO A 176 -4.84 -6.30 6.51
N ILE A 177 -3.65 -5.70 6.63
CA ILE A 177 -3.33 -4.39 6.07
C ILE A 177 -2.24 -4.57 5.03
N ILE A 178 -2.50 -4.11 3.81
CA ILE A 178 -1.61 -4.23 2.66
C ILE A 178 -1.25 -2.84 2.20
N VAL A 179 0.04 -2.58 1.97
CA VAL A 179 0.51 -1.33 1.37
C VAL A 179 0.73 -1.58 -0.12
N LEU A 180 -0.08 -0.96 -0.98
CA LEU A 180 0.04 -1.08 -2.43
C LEU A 180 0.90 0.06 -2.99
N GLY A 181 2.00 -0.31 -3.65
CA GLY A 181 2.88 0.59 -4.38
C GLY A 181 3.07 0.14 -5.83
N ASN A 182 3.89 0.87 -6.55
CA ASN A 182 4.24 0.59 -7.95
C ASN A 182 5.73 0.80 -8.23
N THR A 183 6.55 0.73 -7.17
CA THR A 183 8.01 0.88 -7.18
C THR A 183 8.63 -0.21 -6.30
N PRO A 184 9.93 -0.52 -6.47
CA PRO A 184 10.66 -1.26 -5.44
C PRO A 184 10.78 -0.43 -4.15
N ILE A 185 11.37 -1.06 -3.12
CA ILE A 185 11.82 -0.40 -1.89
C ILE A 185 13.36 -0.32 -1.88
N THR A 186 13.92 0.57 -1.05
CA THR A 186 15.37 0.65 -0.85
C THR A 186 15.85 -0.47 0.07
N GLU A 187 17.10 -0.91 -0.08
CA GLU A 187 17.70 -2.00 0.71
C GLU A 187 17.61 -1.78 2.23
N SER A 188 17.71 -0.52 2.67
CA SER A 188 17.55 -0.12 4.07
C SER A 188 16.17 -0.43 4.68
N TYR A 189 15.15 -0.73 3.86
CA TYR A 189 13.83 -1.14 4.32
C TYR A 189 13.59 -2.64 4.26
N TYR A 190 14.49 -3.45 3.69
CA TYR A 190 14.24 -4.89 3.49
C TYR A 190 13.95 -5.62 4.80
N GLU A 191 14.85 -5.49 5.77
CA GLU A 191 14.64 -6.09 7.10
C GLU A 191 13.41 -5.49 7.80
N LYS A 192 13.17 -4.19 7.61
CA LYS A 192 12.06 -3.49 8.26
C LYS A 192 10.69 -4.00 7.79
N VAL A 193 10.49 -4.18 6.48
CA VAL A 193 9.22 -4.70 5.96
C VAL A 193 8.99 -6.16 6.36
N ASP A 194 10.06 -6.95 6.42
CA ASP A 194 10.01 -8.34 6.89
C ASP A 194 9.63 -8.42 8.38
N ASN A 195 10.18 -7.53 9.20
CA ASN A 195 9.83 -7.43 10.62
C ASN A 195 8.39 -6.94 10.81
N LEU A 196 7.93 -5.94 10.03
CA LEU A 196 6.54 -5.46 10.10
C LEU A 196 5.52 -6.56 9.77
N LYS A 197 5.83 -7.41 8.79
CA LYS A 197 5.02 -8.59 8.47
C LYS A 197 5.08 -9.65 9.57
N SER A 198 6.27 -9.97 10.05
CA SER A 198 6.46 -10.97 11.11
C SER A 198 5.75 -10.58 12.42
N TYR A 199 5.72 -9.29 12.75
CA TYR A 199 5.00 -8.75 13.90
C TYR A 199 3.51 -8.52 13.64
N GLY A 200 3.01 -8.80 12.42
CA GLY A 200 1.60 -8.66 12.08
C GLY A 200 1.10 -7.22 11.94
N ILE A 201 1.99 -6.22 11.92
CA ILE A 201 1.61 -4.80 11.79
C ILE A 201 1.07 -4.52 10.38
N ILE A 202 1.81 -4.96 9.34
CA ILE A 202 1.44 -4.85 7.92
C ILE A 202 1.71 -6.20 7.26
N GLN A 203 0.73 -6.76 6.56
CA GLN A 203 0.81 -8.11 5.99
C GLN A 203 1.60 -8.16 4.67
N GLY A 204 1.83 -7.02 4.02
CA GLY A 204 2.76 -6.92 2.93
C GLY A 204 2.85 -5.53 2.32
N PHE A 205 4.03 -5.19 1.81
CA PHE A 205 4.26 -4.10 0.88
C PHE A 205 4.30 -4.68 -0.53
N TRP A 206 3.27 -4.45 -1.32
CA TRP A 206 3.14 -5.05 -2.65
C TRP A 206 3.34 -4.01 -3.73
N SER A 207 4.24 -4.30 -4.67
CA SER A 207 4.39 -3.52 -5.88
C SER A 207 3.65 -4.18 -7.04
N VAL A 208 2.68 -3.46 -7.62
CA VAL A 208 1.91 -3.91 -8.79
C VAL A 208 2.43 -3.31 -10.09
N ASN A 209 3.74 -3.05 -10.16
CA ASN A 209 4.43 -2.67 -11.39
C ASN A 209 5.49 -3.73 -11.72
N PRO A 210 5.31 -4.52 -12.79
CA PRO A 210 6.25 -5.58 -13.18
C PRO A 210 7.63 -5.04 -13.59
N ASN A 211 7.66 -3.90 -14.28
CA ASN A 211 8.86 -3.36 -14.94
C ASN A 211 9.07 -1.87 -14.62
N PRO A 212 9.27 -1.50 -13.33
CA PRO A 212 9.39 -0.10 -12.95
C PRO A 212 10.73 0.53 -13.40
N ARG A 213 11.71 -0.27 -13.83
CA ARG A 213 13.04 0.18 -14.27
C ARG A 213 13.39 -0.41 -15.63
N ASP A 214 13.89 0.41 -16.54
CA ASP A 214 14.16 0.01 -17.91
C ASP A 214 15.41 -0.85 -17.98
N GLY A 215 15.32 -2.05 -18.57
CA GLY A 215 16.47 -2.94 -18.80
C GLY A 215 17.09 -3.55 -17.53
N PHE A 216 16.52 -3.32 -16.34
CA PHE A 216 17.02 -3.84 -15.07
C PHE A 216 15.92 -4.52 -14.28
N ARG A 217 16.22 -5.71 -13.74
CA ARG A 217 15.33 -6.37 -12.78
C ARG A 217 15.44 -5.67 -11.43
N THR A 218 14.29 -5.29 -10.89
CA THR A 218 14.17 -4.88 -9.49
C THR A 218 13.95 -6.09 -8.59
N ILE A 219 14.10 -5.89 -7.28
CA ILE A 219 13.82 -6.92 -6.28
C ILE A 219 12.41 -7.52 -6.47
N LYS A 220 12.32 -8.85 -6.47
CA LYS A 220 11.05 -9.59 -6.57
C LYS A 220 10.39 -9.74 -5.21
N ASN A 221 11.16 -10.07 -4.19
CA ASN A 221 10.71 -10.21 -2.82
C ASN A 221 11.87 -10.02 -1.84
N THR A 222 11.54 -9.64 -0.61
CA THR A 222 12.45 -9.74 0.54
C THR A 222 12.44 -11.16 1.11
N GLU A 223 13.40 -11.49 1.97
CA GLU A 223 13.61 -12.86 2.49
C GLU A 223 12.35 -13.46 3.14
N LYS A 224 11.61 -12.66 3.93
CA LYS A 224 10.36 -13.10 4.58
C LYS A 224 9.10 -12.64 3.83
N PHE A 225 9.25 -12.21 2.59
CA PHE A 225 8.16 -11.73 1.74
C PHE A 225 7.36 -10.57 2.38
N GLY A 226 8.02 -9.73 3.18
CA GLY A 226 7.48 -8.46 3.67
C GLY A 226 7.27 -7.47 2.52
N PHE A 227 8.10 -7.54 1.48
CA PHE A 227 7.86 -6.92 0.18
C PHE A 227 7.71 -7.97 -0.92
N ILE A 228 6.80 -7.74 -1.87
CA ILE A 228 6.57 -8.58 -3.05
C ILE A 228 6.30 -7.69 -4.26
N ARG A 229 6.96 -7.95 -5.40
CA ARG A 229 6.61 -7.38 -6.71
C ARG A 229 5.82 -8.40 -7.52
N MET A 230 4.65 -8.00 -8.01
CA MET A 230 3.83 -8.84 -8.87
C MET A 230 4.14 -8.56 -10.33
N ASP A 231 4.35 -9.63 -11.10
CA ASP A 231 4.61 -9.51 -12.55
C ASP A 231 3.34 -9.74 -13.38
N THR A 232 2.29 -10.32 -12.79
CA THR A 232 0.99 -10.60 -13.42
C THR A 232 -0.17 -10.39 -12.46
N TYR A 233 -1.38 -10.24 -13.00
CA TYR A 233 -2.59 -10.17 -12.18
C TYR A 233 -2.85 -11.47 -11.40
N ASP A 234 -2.53 -12.63 -11.98
CA ASP A 234 -2.70 -13.92 -11.30
C ASP A 234 -1.83 -14.02 -10.05
N GLU A 235 -0.61 -13.46 -10.08
CA GLU A 235 0.21 -13.37 -8.86
C GLU A 235 -0.45 -12.53 -7.77
N LEU A 236 -1.13 -11.42 -8.12
CA LEU A 236 -1.89 -10.63 -7.16
C LEU A 236 -3.02 -11.46 -6.53
N VAL A 237 -3.80 -12.17 -7.36
CA VAL A 237 -4.90 -13.03 -6.91
C VAL A 237 -4.40 -14.14 -5.98
N ILE A 238 -3.33 -14.84 -6.35
CA ILE A 238 -2.73 -15.92 -5.54
C ILE A 238 -2.25 -15.39 -4.18
N ASN A 239 -1.61 -14.21 -4.15
CA ASN A 239 -1.15 -13.60 -2.90
C ASN A 239 -2.33 -13.16 -2.02
N LEU A 240 -3.40 -12.61 -2.61
CA LEU A 240 -4.62 -12.26 -1.87
C LEU A 240 -5.28 -13.50 -1.27
N ASP A 241 -5.48 -14.56 -2.06
CA ASP A 241 -6.08 -15.81 -1.57
C ASP A 241 -5.27 -16.42 -0.43
N SER A 242 -3.96 -16.55 -0.64
CA SER A 242 -3.04 -17.08 0.38
C SER A 242 -3.09 -16.27 1.68
N LEU A 243 -3.26 -14.95 1.59
CA LEU A 243 -3.32 -14.07 2.75
C LEU A 243 -4.66 -14.17 3.49
N LEU A 244 -5.77 -14.17 2.77
CA LEU A 244 -7.11 -14.16 3.35
C LEU A 244 -7.53 -15.51 3.94
N ASP A 245 -6.97 -16.62 3.44
CA ASP A 245 -7.27 -17.97 3.94
C ASP A 245 -6.60 -18.29 5.29
N LEU A 246 -5.50 -17.60 5.64
CA LEU A 246 -4.71 -17.88 6.84
C LEU A 246 -5.40 -17.50 8.17
N LYS A 247 -6.52 -16.76 8.14
CA LYS A 247 -7.27 -16.30 9.33
C LYS A 247 -6.36 -15.81 10.48
N MET A 248 -5.40 -14.95 10.13
CA MET A 248 -4.40 -14.48 11.09
C MET A 248 -5.00 -13.59 12.17
N TYR A 249 -4.39 -13.63 13.35
CA TYR A 249 -4.78 -12.86 14.52
C TYR A 249 -3.59 -12.03 15.02
N PHE A 250 -3.71 -10.71 15.04
CA PHE A 250 -2.69 -9.83 15.60
C PHE A 250 -2.83 -9.70 17.12
N PHE A 251 -1.71 -9.83 17.84
CA PHE A 251 -1.61 -9.52 19.26
C PHE A 251 -0.25 -8.87 19.56
N ALA A 252 -0.22 -7.96 20.54
CA ALA A 252 1.01 -7.32 21.02
C ALA A 252 0.86 -6.91 22.48
N SER A 253 1.93 -7.05 23.27
CA SER A 253 1.99 -6.60 24.67
C SER A 253 3.44 -6.36 25.09
N MET A 254 3.65 -5.49 26.08
CA MET A 254 4.96 -5.25 26.69
C MET A 254 4.95 -5.81 28.11
N THR A 255 5.47 -7.03 28.29
CA THR A 255 5.36 -7.79 29.55
C THR A 255 6.73 -8.31 29.99
N PRO A 256 7.05 -8.32 31.31
CA PRO A 256 8.26 -8.96 31.81
C PRO A 256 8.31 -10.44 31.42
N LYS A 257 9.51 -10.96 31.12
CA LYS A 257 9.70 -12.38 30.74
C LYS A 257 9.17 -13.35 31.78
N THR A 258 9.25 -13.02 33.06
CA THR A 258 8.70 -13.83 34.16
C THR A 258 7.19 -13.98 34.05
N ARG A 259 6.46 -12.87 33.86
CA ARG A 259 5.01 -12.90 33.68
C ARG A 259 4.61 -13.58 32.37
N LEU A 260 5.35 -13.35 31.28
CA LEU A 260 5.11 -14.07 30.02
C LEU A 260 5.23 -15.59 30.21
N GLY A 261 6.23 -16.05 30.97
CA GLY A 261 6.38 -17.47 31.33
C GLY A 261 5.16 -18.01 32.08
N THR A 262 4.66 -17.28 33.09
CA THR A 262 3.45 -17.64 33.82
C THR A 262 2.22 -17.71 32.92
N ILE A 263 2.05 -16.75 32.00
CA ILE A 263 0.92 -16.75 31.05
C ILE A 263 0.97 -18.01 30.16
N ILE A 264 2.15 -18.40 29.69
CA ILE A 264 2.33 -19.63 28.88
C ILE A 264 1.94 -20.87 29.70
N GLU A 265 2.40 -20.98 30.94
CA GLU A 265 2.08 -22.10 31.82
C GLU A 265 0.58 -22.21 32.13
N GLU A 266 -0.07 -21.09 32.42
CA GLU A 266 -1.51 -21.02 32.67
C GLU A 266 -2.30 -21.43 31.42
N SER A 267 -1.95 -20.84 30.27
CA SER A 267 -2.67 -21.08 29.02
C SER A 267 -2.54 -22.51 28.53
N ASN A 268 -1.38 -23.16 28.76
CA ASN A 268 -1.15 -24.55 28.35
C ASN A 268 -2.02 -25.58 29.09
N ARG A 269 -2.72 -25.17 30.16
CA ARG A 269 -3.68 -26.03 30.89
C ARG A 269 -5.00 -26.23 30.15
N GLU A 270 -5.28 -25.39 29.15
CA GLU A 270 -6.48 -25.52 28.33
C GLU A 270 -6.47 -26.79 27.47
N TYR A 271 -7.66 -27.28 27.14
CA TYR A 271 -7.83 -28.59 26.51
C TYR A 271 -7.41 -28.64 25.03
N SER A 272 -7.81 -27.65 24.24
CA SER A 272 -7.54 -27.58 22.79
C SER A 272 -6.44 -26.58 22.44
N VAL A 273 -5.84 -26.70 21.27
CA VAL A 273 -4.80 -25.76 20.81
C VAL A 273 -5.38 -24.34 20.66
N GLU A 274 -6.59 -24.24 20.16
CA GLU A 274 -7.33 -22.99 19.98
C GLU A 274 -7.65 -22.35 21.34
N SER A 275 -8.18 -23.12 22.29
CA SER A 275 -8.47 -22.62 23.65
C SER A 275 -7.20 -22.16 24.37
N LYS A 276 -6.06 -22.85 24.15
CA LYS A 276 -4.75 -22.39 24.66
C LYS A 276 -4.39 -21.02 24.09
N ALA A 277 -4.59 -20.80 22.79
CA ALA A 277 -4.31 -19.52 22.15
C ALA A 277 -5.24 -18.41 22.66
N GLU A 278 -6.54 -18.68 22.76
CA GLU A 278 -7.53 -17.73 23.31
C GLU A 278 -7.20 -17.33 24.74
N ARG A 279 -6.88 -18.31 25.60
CA ARG A 279 -6.47 -18.06 26.99
C ARG A 279 -5.18 -17.25 27.07
N PHE A 280 -4.21 -17.57 26.22
CA PHE A 280 -2.94 -16.84 26.13
C PHE A 280 -3.15 -15.38 25.74
N ILE A 281 -3.98 -15.12 24.74
CA ILE A 281 -4.31 -13.77 24.28
C ILE A 281 -5.05 -12.99 25.37
N GLY A 282 -6.06 -13.58 26.02
CA GLY A 282 -6.80 -12.94 27.10
C GLY A 282 -5.86 -12.50 28.23
N LEU A 283 -5.00 -13.42 28.70
CA LEU A 283 -4.04 -13.14 29.77
C LEU A 283 -2.92 -12.15 29.42
N LEU A 284 -2.65 -11.95 28.13
CA LEU A 284 -1.68 -10.96 27.63
C LEU A 284 -2.24 -9.54 27.58
N CYS A 285 -3.56 -9.41 27.50
CA CYS A 285 -4.29 -8.17 27.33
C CYS A 285 -4.95 -7.67 28.63
N ASP A 286 -4.97 -8.49 29.69
CA ASP A 286 -5.31 -8.15 31.08
C ASP A 286 -4.12 -7.49 31.83
#